data_AF-A0A9D8NX93-F1
#
_entry.id   AF-A0A9D8NX93-F1
#
_cell.length_a   1.000
_cell.length_b   1.000
_cell.length_c   1.000
_cell.angle_alpha   90.00
_cell.angle_beta   90.00
_cell.angle_gamma   90.00
#
_symmetry.space_group_name_H-M   'P 1'
#
loop_
_entity.id
_entity.type
_entity.pdbx_description
1 polymer ?
#
loop_
_entity_poly.entity_id
_entity_poly.type
_entity_poly.pdbx_seq_one_letter_code
_entity_poly.pdbx_strand_id
1 'polypeptide(L)'
;GEWYSGEELPRWRLGCFMRADGRPLWKNPELLGWRRRRPMAIQADDVRLFAETLAGALRISPGFVMAAHEDGLHQLWANRLGSGWIPSPDDLRDPERRRTVAACLSTRHGEPAGYVLPLRWDRVRQQWASGRWSFRRDGLFLIPGKSPLGFRLPIESLPAGDIGPLEAEHERCQTEERSLLPEHCGELSARYSTLGPSDVVMPDADGPDAPDRPPRTALALELRDGQLYVFIPPLTHLEHYLDLIGAVEATARETGIAVMFEGYEPPDDHRLRRLVLEPEPGVLKVWLPDSLGWTVSAELVATTYGEAERLGLRAERIIGEGRRVPPGGGAELILGGESPGDSPFLHRPELLRALIVYWQRHPSLSYLFAGRLVGPDGPAPRPDEGRDDALYELALALDRIPSGEGVRPWVPDRLLRHLLADPAGNMKRAEIRMDLLYAPDRPSMRLGKTVLRSFEAVPDARSAGLQSLLVVTLLAALARKPEVGPLINWGDALHDRFMLPRLLWEDFRAILADLAAAGYPLQDEWFRPIVDQRFPILGSTQLGDVTVELRTAHEPWPLPA
;
A
#
# COMPACT_ATOMS: atom_id res chain seq x y z
N GLY A 1 -1.27 -5.89 7.14
CA GLY A 1 -1.98 -5.76 5.87
C GLY A 1 -3.44 -5.49 6.15
N GLU A 2 -4.32 -5.84 5.23
CA GLU A 2 -5.77 -5.65 5.41
C GLU A 2 -6.35 -6.60 6.47
N TRP A 3 -7.41 -6.15 7.12
CA TRP A 3 -8.17 -6.93 8.08
C TRP A 3 -9.51 -7.32 7.47
N TYR A 4 -9.74 -8.62 7.30
CA TYR A 4 -11.00 -9.14 6.77
C TYR A 4 -11.94 -9.55 7.90
N SER A 5 -13.24 -9.37 7.67
CA SER A 5 -14.27 -9.75 8.64
C SER A 5 -14.18 -11.23 8.99
N GLY A 6 -14.16 -11.53 10.29
CA GLY A 6 -14.05 -12.88 10.83
C GLY A 6 -12.61 -13.37 11.09
N GLU A 7 -11.59 -12.61 10.70
CA GLU A 7 -10.19 -12.93 11.04
C GLU A 7 -9.77 -12.26 12.35
N GLU A 8 -8.96 -12.93 13.19
CA GLU A 8 -8.49 -12.36 14.47
C GLU A 8 -7.41 -11.29 14.28
N LEU A 9 -6.61 -11.39 13.21
CA LEU A 9 -5.48 -10.52 12.91
C LEU A 9 -5.53 -10.09 11.44
N PRO A 10 -4.99 -8.90 11.12
CA PRO A 10 -4.79 -8.52 9.74
C PRO A 10 -3.81 -9.47 9.06
N ARG A 11 -4.01 -9.70 7.75
CA ARG A 11 -3.09 -10.54 6.98
C ARG A 11 -1.75 -9.87 6.77
N TRP A 12 -0.73 -10.67 6.46
CA TRP A 12 0.62 -10.18 6.15
C TRP A 12 0.62 -9.34 4.87
N ARG A 13 1.59 -8.43 4.77
CA ARG A 13 1.85 -7.63 3.57
C ARG A 13 3.36 -7.54 3.43
N LEU A 14 3.90 -7.98 2.31
CA LEU A 14 5.33 -8.02 2.07
C LEU A 14 5.69 -6.98 1.01
N GLY A 15 6.48 -5.98 1.41
CA GLY A 15 7.00 -4.95 0.52
C GLY A 15 8.47 -5.20 0.17
N CYS A 16 8.80 -5.16 -1.11
CA CYS A 16 10.15 -5.07 -1.63
C CYS A 16 10.36 -3.68 -2.21
N PHE A 17 11.35 -2.96 -1.70
CA PHE A 17 11.60 -1.56 -2.05
C PHE A 17 12.94 -1.43 -2.78
N MET A 18 12.96 -0.59 -3.80
CA MET A 18 14.11 -0.35 -4.67
C MET A 18 14.24 1.15 -4.91
N ARG A 19 15.47 1.69 -4.98
CA ARG A 19 15.64 3.08 -5.43
C ARG A 19 15.43 3.14 -6.94
N ALA A 20 14.76 4.19 -7.40
CA ALA A 20 14.57 4.46 -8.82
C ALA A 20 15.91 4.70 -9.56
N ASP A 21 16.94 5.15 -8.84
CA ASP A 21 18.31 5.36 -9.36
C ASP A 21 19.16 4.08 -9.44
N GLY A 22 18.58 2.90 -9.14
CA GLY A 22 19.25 1.61 -9.21
C GLY A 22 20.26 1.33 -8.09
N ARG A 23 20.44 2.25 -7.13
CA ARG A 23 21.35 2.04 -6.00
C ARG A 23 20.69 1.14 -4.94
N PRO A 24 21.48 0.29 -4.24
CA PRO A 24 20.93 -0.56 -3.19
C PRO A 24 20.49 0.26 -1.98
N LEU A 25 19.33 -0.08 -1.42
CA LEU A 25 18.88 0.39 -0.10
C LEU A 25 19.65 -0.30 1.04
N TRP A 26 20.05 -1.56 0.80
CA TRP A 26 20.78 -2.41 1.72
C TRP A 26 21.93 -3.08 0.96
N LYS A 27 23.16 -2.90 1.43
CA LYS A 27 24.39 -3.32 0.73
C LYS A 27 24.82 -4.75 1.02
N ASN A 28 24.53 -5.29 2.20
CA ASN A 28 25.00 -6.61 2.62
C ASN A 28 23.85 -7.64 2.75
N PRO A 29 23.46 -8.33 1.65
CA PRO A 29 22.34 -9.27 1.67
C PRO A 29 22.43 -10.39 2.71
N GLU A 30 23.64 -10.77 3.15
CA GLU A 30 23.86 -11.84 4.13
C GLU A 30 23.42 -11.46 5.56
N LEU A 31 23.21 -10.16 5.81
CA LEU A 31 22.67 -9.61 7.06
C LEU A 31 21.15 -9.47 7.05
N LEU A 32 20.47 -9.82 5.94
CA LEU A 32 19.01 -9.93 5.93
C LEU A 32 18.60 -11.30 6.46
N GLY A 33 17.83 -11.31 7.55
CA GLY A 33 17.44 -12.53 8.27
C GLY A 33 16.75 -13.57 7.39
N TRP A 34 15.93 -13.14 6.42
CA TRP A 34 15.17 -14.04 5.54
C TRP A 34 16.04 -14.80 4.52
N ARG A 35 17.26 -14.32 4.24
CA ARG A 35 18.20 -15.03 3.35
C ARG A 35 18.96 -16.15 4.07
N ARG A 36 19.02 -16.11 5.41
CA ARG A 36 19.72 -17.14 6.18
C ARG A 36 18.85 -18.37 6.35
N ARG A 37 19.34 -19.50 5.85
CA ARG A 37 18.66 -20.82 5.97
C ARG A 37 18.61 -21.36 7.41
N ARG A 38 19.47 -20.87 8.31
CA ARG A 38 19.49 -21.26 9.73
C ARG A 38 19.56 -20.00 10.60
N PRO A 39 18.66 -19.83 11.57
CA PRO A 39 18.78 -18.75 12.55
C PRO A 39 20.10 -18.87 13.32
N MET A 40 20.74 -17.75 13.64
CA MET A 40 21.77 -17.78 14.68
C MET A 40 21.09 -18.00 16.03
N ALA A 41 21.78 -18.61 17.00
CA ALA A 41 21.26 -18.73 18.35
C ALA A 41 21.39 -17.38 19.10
N ILE A 42 20.67 -16.36 18.62
CA ILE A 42 20.64 -15.01 19.22
C ILE A 42 20.03 -15.13 20.62
N GLN A 43 20.72 -14.60 21.62
CA GLN A 43 20.26 -14.56 23.01
C GLN A 43 19.66 -13.18 23.34
N ALA A 44 18.96 -13.06 24.47
CA ALA A 44 18.40 -11.78 24.92
C ALA A 44 19.47 -10.68 25.09
N ASP A 45 20.66 -11.05 25.56
CA ASP A 45 21.79 -10.13 25.73
C ASP A 45 22.30 -9.57 24.39
N ASP A 46 22.22 -10.36 23.31
CA ASP A 46 22.61 -9.91 21.96
C ASP A 46 21.65 -8.83 21.44
N VAL A 47 20.35 -8.95 21.75
CA VAL A 47 19.34 -7.94 21.39
C VAL A 47 19.62 -6.63 22.12
N ARG A 48 20.00 -6.71 23.40
CA ARG A 48 20.37 -5.55 24.20
C ARG A 48 21.59 -4.85 23.62
N LEU A 49 22.64 -5.62 23.33
CA LEU A 49 23.86 -5.12 22.70
C LEU A 49 23.52 -4.42 21.37
N PHE A 50 22.71 -5.06 20.53
CA PHE A 50 22.27 -4.46 19.27
C PHE A 50 21.52 -3.14 19.48
N ALA A 51 20.63 -3.07 20.47
CA ALA A 51 19.86 -1.86 20.79
C ALA A 51 20.78 -0.70 21.24
N GLU A 52 21.74 -0.99 22.12
CA GLU A 52 22.70 -0.01 22.64
C GLU A 52 23.67 0.46 21.54
N THR A 53 24.15 -0.45 20.68
CA THR A 53 24.98 -0.11 19.51
C THR A 53 24.19 0.70 18.48
N LEU A 54 22.92 0.38 18.25
CA LEU A 54 22.05 1.15 17.34
C LEU A 54 21.80 2.57 17.88
N ALA A 55 21.58 2.73 19.18
CA ALA A 55 21.47 4.05 19.80
C ALA A 55 22.75 4.85 19.59
N GLY A 56 23.92 4.23 19.82
CA GLY A 56 25.22 4.85 19.54
C GLY A 56 25.41 5.24 18.08
N ALA A 57 25.03 4.37 17.13
CA ALA A 57 25.04 4.67 15.71
C ALA A 57 24.15 5.87 15.41
N LEU A 58 22.96 5.99 16.00
CA LEU A 58 22.08 7.16 15.82
C LEU A 58 22.54 8.42 16.58
N ARG A 59 23.68 8.39 17.27
CA ARG A 59 24.20 9.45 18.17
C ARG A 59 23.27 9.76 19.35
N ILE A 60 22.59 8.73 19.83
CA ILE A 60 21.66 8.79 20.96
C ILE A 60 22.30 8.06 22.13
N SER A 61 22.12 8.59 23.35
CA SER A 61 22.58 7.91 24.55
C SER A 61 21.91 6.52 24.69
N PRO A 62 22.68 5.44 24.91
CA PRO A 62 22.13 4.11 25.18
C PRO A 62 21.19 4.07 26.38
N GLY A 63 21.27 5.05 27.29
CA GLY A 63 20.38 5.18 28.44
C GLY A 63 18.90 5.44 28.08
N PHE A 64 18.61 5.80 26.82
CA PHE A 64 17.23 5.92 26.33
C PHE A 64 16.63 4.60 25.82
N VAL A 65 17.44 3.53 25.72
CA VAL A 65 16.93 2.19 25.38
C VAL A 65 16.17 1.64 26.58
N MET A 66 14.92 1.26 26.35
CA MET A 66 14.01 0.77 27.38
C MET A 66 13.66 -0.70 27.17
N ALA A 67 13.81 -1.51 28.21
CA ALA A 67 13.31 -2.88 28.22
C ALA A 67 11.78 -2.90 28.28
N ALA A 68 11.14 -3.61 27.35
CA ALA A 68 9.71 -3.84 27.31
C ALA A 68 9.37 -5.23 27.86
N HIS A 69 8.33 -5.32 28.69
CA HIS A 69 7.89 -6.55 29.35
C HIS A 69 6.43 -6.87 29.01
N GLU A 70 6.09 -8.15 28.99
CA GLU A 70 4.69 -8.58 28.94
C GLU A 70 3.96 -8.17 30.24
N ASP A 71 2.68 -7.78 30.14
CA ASP A 71 1.90 -7.41 31.34
C ASP A 71 1.56 -8.63 32.20
N GLY A 72 2.24 -8.77 33.34
CA GLY A 72 2.05 -9.86 34.29
C GLY A 72 0.63 -9.98 34.84
N LEU A 73 -0.12 -8.88 34.98
CA LEU A 73 -1.52 -8.91 35.41
C LEU A 73 -2.41 -9.56 34.35
N HIS A 74 -2.17 -9.24 33.08
CA HIS A 74 -2.87 -9.86 31.98
C HIS A 74 -2.48 -11.34 31.83
N GLN A 75 -1.19 -11.66 31.96
CA GLN A 75 -0.74 -13.06 31.91
C GLN A 75 -1.36 -13.90 33.06
N LEU A 76 -1.53 -13.31 34.26
CA LEU A 76 -2.26 -13.94 35.37
C LEU A 76 -3.72 -14.20 35.00
N TRP A 77 -4.43 -13.17 34.52
CA TRP A 77 -5.83 -13.29 34.11
C TRP A 77 -6.03 -14.33 32.99
N ALA A 78 -5.09 -14.40 32.05
CA ALA A 78 -5.09 -15.36 30.95
C ALA A 78 -4.61 -16.77 31.35
N ASN A 79 -4.27 -17.03 32.63
CA ASN A 79 -3.65 -18.27 33.12
C ASN A 79 -2.38 -18.69 32.37
N ARG A 80 -1.56 -17.72 31.95
CA ARG A 80 -0.36 -17.90 31.13
C ARG A 80 0.95 -17.59 31.85
N LEU A 81 0.92 -17.30 33.15
CA LEU A 81 2.14 -17.09 33.94
C LEU A 81 3.00 -18.36 33.94
N GLY A 82 4.25 -18.24 33.47
CA GLY A 82 5.26 -19.29 33.60
C GLY A 82 5.72 -19.43 35.04
N SER A 83 5.22 -20.48 35.72
CA SER A 83 5.80 -21.25 36.84
C SER A 83 6.50 -20.60 38.04
N GLY A 84 6.58 -19.26 38.18
CA GLY A 84 7.30 -18.65 39.29
C GLY A 84 6.45 -18.39 40.54
N TRP A 85 5.21 -17.92 40.35
CA TRP A 85 4.34 -17.51 41.45
C TRP A 85 2.90 -17.30 40.96
N ILE A 86 1.96 -18.10 41.48
CA ILE A 86 0.52 -17.93 41.27
C ILE A 86 -0.08 -17.54 42.64
N PRO A 87 -0.68 -16.34 42.79
CA PRO A 87 -1.30 -15.94 44.04
C PRO A 87 -2.46 -16.89 44.39
N SER A 88 -2.56 -17.30 45.66
CA SER A 88 -3.63 -18.19 46.09
C SER A 88 -4.99 -17.45 46.13
N PRO A 89 -6.13 -18.16 46.05
CA PRO A 89 -7.45 -17.56 46.20
C PRO A 89 -7.63 -16.78 47.52
N ASP A 90 -6.91 -17.18 48.57
CA ASP A 90 -6.95 -16.52 49.88
C ASP A 90 -6.14 -15.21 49.88
N ASP A 91 -5.03 -15.15 49.13
CA ASP A 91 -4.27 -13.90 48.93
C ASP A 91 -5.05 -12.84 48.16
N LEU A 92 -5.96 -13.28 47.27
CA LEU A 92 -6.83 -12.39 46.52
C LEU A 92 -8.03 -11.89 47.34
N ARG A 93 -8.44 -12.59 48.41
CA ARG A 93 -9.56 -12.17 49.27
C ARG A 93 -9.18 -11.07 50.25
N ASP A 94 -7.93 -11.07 50.71
CA ASP A 94 -7.38 -10.04 51.62
C ASP A 94 -7.06 -8.74 50.84
N PRO A 95 -7.65 -7.58 51.21
CA PRO A 95 -7.40 -6.29 50.57
C PRO A 95 -5.92 -5.86 50.58
N GLU A 96 -5.16 -6.17 51.63
CA GLU A 96 -3.75 -5.77 51.71
C GLU A 96 -2.87 -6.67 50.85
N ARG A 97 -3.05 -7.99 50.94
CA ARG A 97 -2.33 -8.93 50.07
C ARG A 97 -2.65 -8.72 48.60
N ARG A 98 -3.91 -8.38 48.26
CA ARG A 98 -4.29 -8.02 46.89
C ARG A 98 -3.53 -6.80 46.39
N ARG A 99 -3.32 -5.78 47.23
CA ARG A 99 -2.48 -4.61 46.87
C ARG A 99 -1.03 -5.00 46.68
N THR A 100 -0.48 -5.87 47.53
CA THR A 100 0.88 -6.40 47.39
C THR A 100 1.05 -7.20 46.11
N VAL A 101 0.07 -8.06 45.77
CA VAL A 101 0.04 -8.84 44.52
C VAL A 101 -0.03 -7.91 43.31
N ALA A 102 -0.90 -6.89 43.35
CA ALA A 102 -1.00 -5.91 42.27
C ALA A 102 0.28 -5.09 42.11
N ALA A 103 0.93 -4.69 43.21
CA ALA A 103 2.20 -3.98 43.18
C ALA A 103 3.34 -4.84 42.61
N CYS A 104 3.42 -6.10 43.04
CA CYS A 104 4.37 -7.09 42.52
C CYS A 104 4.17 -7.35 41.02
N LEU A 105 2.94 -7.53 40.56
CA LEU A 105 2.67 -7.71 39.12
C LEU A 105 2.80 -6.40 38.31
N SER A 106 2.91 -5.25 38.98
CA SER A 106 3.18 -3.95 38.36
C SER A 106 4.67 -3.59 38.33
N THR A 107 5.55 -4.44 38.87
CA THR A 107 7.01 -4.32 38.77
C THR A 107 7.57 -5.19 37.64
N ARG A 108 8.74 -4.82 37.10
CA ARG A 108 9.40 -5.59 36.02
C ARG A 108 9.83 -6.95 36.55
N HIS A 109 9.24 -8.02 36.02
CA HIS A 109 9.61 -9.39 36.36
C HIS A 109 9.94 -10.19 35.10
N GLY A 110 10.96 -11.04 35.20
CA GLY A 110 11.39 -11.93 34.12
C GLY A 110 12.26 -11.27 33.06
N GLU A 111 12.55 -12.05 32.02
CA GLU A 111 13.30 -11.58 30.84
C GLU A 111 12.46 -10.57 30.04
N PRO A 112 13.08 -9.52 29.48
CA PRO A 112 12.37 -8.58 28.61
C PRO A 112 11.88 -9.28 27.35
N ALA A 113 10.68 -8.92 26.90
CA ALA A 113 10.17 -9.35 25.60
C ALA A 113 10.94 -8.71 24.44
N GLY A 114 11.54 -7.54 24.69
CA GLY A 114 12.38 -6.84 23.73
C GLY A 114 12.80 -5.46 24.23
N TYR A 115 13.38 -4.67 23.33
CA TYR A 115 13.91 -3.34 23.64
C TYR A 115 13.27 -2.28 22.75
N VAL A 116 13.09 -1.08 23.29
CA VAL A 116 12.41 0.03 22.63
C VAL A 116 13.26 1.28 22.74
N LEU A 117 13.44 1.97 21.61
CA LEU A 117 14.14 3.23 21.53
C LEU A 117 13.16 4.29 21.02
N PRO A 118 12.67 5.21 21.87
CA PRO A 118 11.90 6.36 21.43
C PRO A 118 12.73 7.23 20.49
N LEU A 119 12.19 7.58 19.33
CA LEU A 119 12.92 8.27 18.27
C LEU A 119 12.03 9.33 17.64
N ARG A 120 12.57 10.54 17.43
CA ARG A 120 12.03 11.54 16.51
C ARG A 120 13.15 12.19 15.72
N TRP A 121 12.81 12.77 14.59
CA TRP A 121 13.75 13.62 13.85
C TRP A 121 13.68 15.06 14.35
N ASP A 122 14.81 15.62 14.80
CA ASP A 122 14.94 17.04 15.09
C ASP A 122 15.24 17.82 13.80
N ARG A 123 14.26 18.56 13.29
CA ARG A 123 14.39 19.35 12.06
C ARG A 123 15.35 20.54 12.18
N VAL A 124 15.58 21.06 13.38
CA VAL A 124 16.50 22.20 13.58
C VAL A 124 17.94 21.70 13.54
N ARG A 125 18.20 20.62 14.28
CA ARG A 125 19.55 20.03 14.38
C ARG A 125 19.87 19.05 13.26
N GLN A 126 18.88 18.65 12.45
CA GLN A 126 19.01 17.66 11.36
C GLN A 126 19.63 16.34 11.85
N GLN A 127 19.16 15.86 13.01
CA GLN A 127 19.64 14.65 13.66
C GLN A 127 18.51 13.95 14.40
N TRP A 128 18.72 12.69 14.78
CA TRP A 128 17.80 11.98 15.66
C TRP A 128 17.85 12.52 17.08
N ALA A 129 16.68 12.57 17.70
CA ALA A 129 16.52 12.87 19.11
C ALA A 129 15.69 11.78 19.78
N SER A 130 16.05 11.47 21.02
CA SER A 130 15.33 10.53 21.88
C SER A 130 14.88 11.22 23.16
N GLY A 131 14.01 10.57 23.91
CA GLY A 131 13.54 11.02 25.21
C GLY A 131 13.00 9.84 26.01
N ARG A 132 13.24 9.83 27.31
CA ARG A 132 12.83 8.71 28.17
C ARG A 132 11.32 8.73 28.37
N TRP A 133 10.66 7.60 28.13
CA TRP A 133 9.25 7.44 28.51
C TRP A 133 9.11 7.22 30.01
N SER A 134 8.25 8.01 30.63
CA SER A 134 7.78 7.81 31.99
C SER A 134 6.37 7.23 31.95
N PHE A 135 6.13 6.20 32.76
CA PHE A 135 4.84 5.55 32.88
C PHE A 135 4.35 5.62 34.33
N ARG A 136 3.05 5.42 34.53
CA ARG A 136 2.47 5.32 35.88
C ARG A 136 2.95 4.09 36.65
N ARG A 137 3.23 3.00 35.93
CA ARG A 137 3.83 1.76 36.46
C ARG A 137 5.35 1.82 36.31
N ASP A 138 6.06 1.02 37.08
CA ASP A 138 7.53 0.98 37.06
C ASP A 138 8.07 0.19 35.85
N GLY A 139 7.82 0.69 34.64
CA GLY A 139 8.31 0.08 33.41
C GLY A 139 7.38 0.22 32.20
N LEU A 140 7.89 -0.27 31.08
CA LEU A 140 7.17 -0.36 29.81
C LEU A 140 6.52 -1.75 29.73
N PHE A 141 5.21 -1.79 29.91
CA PHE A 141 4.40 -3.01 29.79
C PHE A 141 3.64 -3.00 28.46
N LEU A 142 3.78 -4.08 27.69
CA LEU A 142 3.15 -4.21 26.37
C LEU A 142 1.64 -4.44 26.48
N ILE A 143 0.90 -3.91 25.50
CA ILE A 143 -0.50 -4.26 25.28
C ILE A 143 -0.55 -5.76 24.94
N PRO A 144 -1.44 -6.54 25.57
CA PRO A 144 -1.51 -7.98 25.30
C PRO A 144 -1.87 -8.29 23.85
N GLY A 145 -1.18 -9.28 23.26
CA GLY A 145 -1.47 -9.72 21.90
C GLY A 145 -0.34 -10.55 21.30
N LYS A 146 -0.54 -11.01 20.06
CA LYS A 146 0.47 -11.72 19.26
C LYS A 146 1.12 -10.85 18.18
N SER A 147 0.71 -9.58 18.08
CA SER A 147 1.27 -8.64 17.13
C SER A 147 2.73 -8.31 17.46
N PRO A 148 3.53 -7.84 16.49
CA PRO A 148 4.86 -7.28 16.73
C PRO A 148 4.94 -6.32 17.91
N LEU A 149 6.07 -6.34 18.63
CA LEU A 149 6.29 -5.51 19.82
C LEU A 149 5.96 -4.03 19.60
N GLY A 150 6.35 -3.46 18.46
CA GLY A 150 6.12 -2.05 18.13
C GLY A 150 4.64 -1.66 18.00
N PHE A 151 3.74 -2.59 17.62
CA PHE A 151 2.30 -2.35 17.61
C PHE A 151 1.63 -2.49 18.98
N ARG A 152 2.36 -3.03 19.96
CA ARG A 152 1.88 -3.29 21.33
C ARG A 152 2.38 -2.24 22.33
N LEU A 153 2.94 -1.13 21.86
CA LEU A 153 3.45 -0.06 22.73
C LEU A 153 2.28 0.74 23.34
N PRO A 154 2.25 0.97 24.67
CA PRO A 154 1.19 1.71 25.35
C PRO A 154 1.37 3.23 25.20
N ILE A 155 1.45 3.74 23.97
CA ILE A 155 1.73 5.15 23.66
C ILE A 155 0.69 6.09 24.29
N GLU A 156 -0.58 5.65 24.37
CA GLU A 156 -1.67 6.41 24.99
C GLU A 156 -1.52 6.58 26.51
N SER A 157 -0.71 5.74 27.16
CA SER A 157 -0.45 5.81 28.61
C SER A 157 0.65 6.81 28.96
N LEU A 158 1.33 7.39 27.97
CA LEU A 158 2.33 8.43 28.19
C LEU A 158 1.67 9.67 28.79
N PRO A 159 2.31 10.38 29.73
CA PRO A 159 1.75 11.59 30.33
C PRO A 159 1.33 12.58 29.26
N ALA A 160 0.07 13.01 29.34
CA ALA A 160 -0.42 14.15 28.59
C ALA A 160 0.20 15.43 29.17
N GLY A 161 1.48 15.70 28.88
CA GLY A 161 2.00 17.05 29.03
C GLY A 161 1.19 18.01 28.16
N ASP A 162 1.12 19.30 28.52
CA ASP A 162 0.33 20.33 27.86
C ASP A 162 0.30 20.15 26.33
N ILE A 163 -0.85 19.63 25.85
CA ILE A 163 -1.05 19.16 24.48
C ILE A 163 -1.21 20.39 23.58
N GLY A 164 -0.09 21.04 23.27
CA GLY A 164 -0.01 21.95 22.14
C GLY A 164 -0.03 21.16 20.82
N PRO A 165 -0.72 21.63 19.76
CA PRO A 165 -0.99 20.88 18.52
C PRO A 165 0.22 20.71 17.57
N LEU A 166 1.43 20.45 18.11
CA LEU A 166 2.70 20.56 17.37
C LEU A 166 3.41 19.23 17.04
N GLU A 167 2.86 18.07 17.39
CA GLU A 167 3.44 16.75 17.05
C GLU A 167 2.73 16.03 15.91
N ALA A 168 1.87 16.71 15.14
CA ALA A 168 1.63 16.23 13.79
C ALA A 168 2.92 16.51 13.01
N GLU A 169 3.80 15.51 12.90
CA GLU A 169 4.81 15.56 11.84
C GLU A 169 4.06 15.85 10.55
N HIS A 170 4.26 17.04 9.99
CA HIS A 170 3.54 17.43 8.79
C HIS A 170 3.88 16.42 7.70
N GLU A 171 2.87 15.73 7.20
CA GLU A 171 3.00 14.84 6.05
C GLU A 171 3.69 15.62 4.92
N ARG A 172 4.74 15.03 4.35
CA ARG A 172 5.45 15.67 3.25
C ARG A 172 4.56 15.71 2.01
N CYS A 173 4.47 16.87 1.35
CA CYS A 173 3.70 16.96 0.13
C CYS A 173 4.46 16.28 -1.01
N GLN A 174 3.74 15.49 -1.81
CA GLN A 174 4.36 14.71 -2.89
C GLN A 174 4.76 15.55 -4.11
N THR A 175 4.26 16.78 -4.19
CA THR A 175 4.56 17.75 -5.25
C THR A 175 5.73 18.68 -4.92
N GLU A 176 6.35 18.54 -3.74
CA GLU A 176 7.53 19.33 -3.38
C GLU A 176 8.74 18.93 -4.23
N GLU A 177 9.56 19.91 -4.63
CA GLU A 177 10.86 19.64 -5.23
C GLU A 177 11.75 18.85 -4.27
N ARG A 178 12.48 17.87 -4.81
CA ARG A 178 13.32 16.98 -4.02
C ARG A 178 14.75 17.06 -4.50
N SER A 179 15.67 17.16 -3.55
CA SER A 179 17.06 16.85 -3.82
C SER A 179 17.20 15.36 -4.18
N LEU A 180 18.27 15.06 -4.90
CA LEU A 180 18.72 13.68 -5.06
C LEU A 180 18.85 13.06 -3.68
N LEU A 181 18.36 11.82 -3.54
CA LEU A 181 18.60 11.05 -2.33
C LEU A 181 20.11 11.04 -2.12
N PRO A 182 20.60 11.36 -0.91
CA PRO A 182 22.02 11.33 -0.61
C PRO A 182 22.63 10.11 -1.27
N GLU A 183 23.72 10.34 -2.00
CA GLU A 183 24.56 9.20 -2.26
C GLU A 183 24.86 8.63 -0.87
N HIS A 184 24.72 7.33 -0.71
CA HIS A 184 25.39 6.62 0.35
C HIS A 184 24.64 6.49 1.71
N CYS A 185 24.25 5.24 1.98
CA CYS A 185 24.53 4.60 3.28
C CYS A 185 26.01 4.70 3.69
N GLY A 186 26.94 5.21 2.88
CA GLY A 186 28.38 5.40 3.14
C GLY A 186 28.86 6.84 3.45
N GLU A 187 28.09 7.91 3.19
CA GLU A 187 28.30 9.24 3.79
C GLU A 187 27.57 9.28 5.12
N LEU A 188 26.38 8.68 5.18
CA LEU A 188 25.69 8.34 6.42
C LEU A 188 26.51 7.29 7.21
N SER A 189 26.92 6.17 6.62
CA SER A 189 27.89 5.30 7.29
C SER A 189 29.27 5.93 7.41
N ALA A 190 29.68 7.00 6.73
CA ALA A 190 30.91 7.72 7.11
C ALA A 190 30.67 8.55 8.38
N ARG A 191 29.51 9.22 8.50
CA ARG A 191 29.02 9.86 9.74
C ARG A 191 28.93 8.86 10.90
N TYR A 192 28.74 7.57 10.62
CA TYR A 192 28.58 6.47 11.58
C TYR A 192 29.71 5.42 11.61
N SER A 193 30.73 5.51 10.73
CA SER A 193 31.88 4.56 10.67
C SER A 193 33.06 5.10 11.46
N THR A 194 33.10 6.42 11.67
CA THR A 194 33.90 7.04 12.73
C THR A 194 33.12 6.95 14.04
N LEU A 195 32.98 5.73 14.57
CA LEU A 195 32.61 5.50 15.98
C LEU A 195 33.80 5.89 16.86
N GLY A 196 34.06 7.20 16.95
CA GLY A 196 34.95 7.80 17.95
C GLY A 196 34.10 8.50 19.03
N PRO A 197 34.60 8.66 20.27
CA PRO A 197 33.86 9.24 21.39
C PRO A 197 33.68 10.78 21.29
N SER A 198 33.38 11.32 20.11
CA SER A 198 33.28 12.76 19.90
C SER A 198 31.89 13.11 19.37
N ASP A 199 31.20 13.95 20.17
CA ASP A 199 29.90 14.58 19.95
C ASP A 199 28.65 13.73 20.19
N VAL A 200 28.62 12.95 21.28
CA VAL A 200 27.34 12.69 21.97
C VAL A 200 26.94 14.02 22.62
N VAL A 201 26.15 14.82 21.91
CA VAL A 201 25.50 15.98 22.51
C VAL A 201 24.54 15.43 23.56
N MET A 202 24.90 15.59 24.82
CA MET A 202 24.03 15.36 25.96
C MET A 202 23.08 16.56 26.08
N PRO A 203 21.80 16.47 25.69
CA PRO A 203 20.81 17.17 26.48
C PRO A 203 20.76 16.43 27.82
N ASP A 204 21.18 17.09 28.90
CA ASP A 204 20.87 16.59 30.25
C ASP A 204 19.39 16.24 30.30
N ALA A 205 19.04 15.03 30.75
CA ALA A 205 17.65 14.61 30.87
C ALA A 205 16.84 15.49 31.86
N ASP A 206 17.56 16.21 32.74
CA ASP A 206 17.04 17.17 33.72
C ASP A 206 17.60 18.61 33.51
N GLY A 207 18.24 18.87 32.36
CA GLY A 207 18.82 20.17 32.04
C GLY A 207 17.86 21.07 31.27
N PRO A 208 18.16 22.38 31.15
CA PRO A 208 17.33 23.33 30.40
C PRO A 208 17.23 23.02 28.89
N ASP A 209 18.06 22.09 28.39
CA ASP A 209 18.08 21.60 26.99
C ASP A 209 17.47 20.20 26.82
N ALA A 210 16.90 19.59 27.88
CA ALA A 210 16.10 18.37 27.76
C ALA A 210 15.02 18.59 26.70
N PRO A 211 14.72 17.61 25.84
CA PRO A 211 13.47 17.61 25.11
C PRO A 211 12.34 17.83 26.12
N ASP A 212 11.70 19.00 26.04
CA ASP A 212 10.55 19.35 26.88
C ASP A 212 9.43 18.28 26.79
N ARG A 213 9.50 17.40 25.77
CA ARG A 213 8.56 16.33 25.45
C ARG A 213 9.27 15.09 24.88
N PRO A 214 8.99 13.87 25.40
CA PRO A 214 9.54 12.65 24.85
C PRO A 214 8.84 12.26 23.53
N PRO A 215 9.54 11.67 22.54
CA PRO A 215 8.96 11.23 21.27
C PRO A 215 7.80 10.26 21.43
N ARG A 216 6.73 10.34 20.65
CA ARG A 216 5.64 9.33 20.65
C ARG A 216 5.88 8.16 19.69
N THR A 217 6.85 8.28 18.80
CA THR A 217 7.32 7.22 17.90
C THR A 217 8.52 6.49 18.49
N ALA A 218 8.62 5.18 18.25
CA ALA A 218 9.73 4.38 18.75
C ALA A 218 10.08 3.22 17.83
N LEU A 219 11.39 2.94 17.71
CA LEU A 219 11.89 1.70 17.13
C LEU A 219 11.83 0.62 18.20
N ALA A 220 11.44 -0.59 17.78
CA ALA A 220 11.31 -1.74 18.67
C ALA A 220 12.14 -2.92 18.14
N LEU A 221 12.75 -3.66 19.05
CA LEU A 221 13.63 -4.80 18.80
C LEU A 221 13.06 -6.00 19.55
N GLU A 222 12.72 -7.06 18.81
CA GLU A 222 12.08 -8.25 19.37
C GLU A 222 12.83 -9.51 18.89
N LEU A 223 13.12 -10.44 19.81
CA LEU A 223 13.69 -11.74 19.47
C LEU A 223 12.54 -12.74 19.26
N ARG A 224 12.41 -13.29 18.06
CA ARG A 224 11.41 -14.32 17.76
C ARG A 224 12.05 -15.44 16.94
N ASP A 225 11.85 -16.68 17.38
CA ASP A 225 12.36 -17.88 16.70
C ASP A 225 13.87 -17.83 16.38
N GLY A 226 14.67 -17.22 17.27
CA GLY A 226 16.12 -17.06 17.09
C GLY A 226 16.50 -16.00 16.04
N GLN A 227 15.58 -15.13 15.64
CA GLN A 227 15.82 -14.02 14.73
C GLN A 227 15.51 -12.68 15.39
N LEU A 228 16.34 -11.68 15.09
CA LEU A 228 16.12 -10.31 15.54
C LEU A 228 15.18 -9.60 14.58
N TYR A 229 14.01 -9.19 15.08
CA TYR A 229 13.08 -8.34 14.36
C TYR A 229 13.28 -6.88 14.77
N VAL A 230 13.40 -6.02 13.77
CA VAL A 230 13.52 -4.56 13.92
C VAL A 230 12.22 -3.95 13.39
N PHE A 231 11.41 -3.45 14.30
CA PHE A 231 10.20 -2.73 14.00
C PHE A 231 10.51 -1.28 13.68
N ILE A 232 10.22 -0.86 12.45
CA ILE A 232 10.40 0.51 11.99
C ILE A 232 9.15 1.34 12.33
N PRO A 233 9.28 2.46 13.07
CA PRO A 233 8.16 3.35 13.38
C PRO A 233 7.62 4.06 12.14
N PRO A 234 6.41 4.64 12.21
CA PRO A 234 5.91 5.48 11.14
C PRO A 234 6.79 6.73 11.01
N LEU A 235 7.28 7.00 9.80
CA LEU A 235 8.10 8.16 9.46
C LEU A 235 7.48 8.92 8.30
N THR A 236 7.55 10.25 8.34
CA THR A 236 6.93 11.11 7.32
C THR A 236 7.83 11.41 6.11
N HIS A 237 9.14 11.20 6.22
CA HIS A 237 10.12 11.54 5.19
C HIS A 237 10.96 10.32 4.82
N LEU A 238 11.16 10.11 3.51
CA LEU A 238 11.96 9.00 3.00
C LEU A 238 13.42 9.09 3.48
N GLU A 239 14.00 10.29 3.52
CA GLU A 239 15.39 10.49 3.94
C GLU A 239 15.63 9.97 5.35
N HIS A 240 14.70 10.20 6.28
CA HIS A 240 14.80 9.69 7.64
C HIS A 240 14.62 8.17 7.68
N TYR A 241 13.73 7.62 6.85
CA TYR A 241 13.58 6.16 6.74
C TYR A 241 14.87 5.51 6.26
N LEU A 242 15.50 6.05 5.20
CA LEU A 242 16.76 5.52 4.67
C LEU A 242 17.92 5.68 5.64
N ASP A 243 17.96 6.78 6.38
CA ASP A 243 18.97 6.99 7.42
C ASP A 243 18.86 5.95 8.53
N LEU A 244 17.63 5.66 8.99
CA LEU A 244 17.38 4.62 9.98
C LEU A 244 17.75 3.22 9.47
N ILE A 245 17.40 2.88 8.22
CA ILE A 245 17.80 1.62 7.59
C ILE A 245 19.33 1.52 7.48
N GLY A 246 20.01 2.61 7.12
CA GLY A 246 21.47 2.68 7.06
C GLY A 246 22.13 2.50 8.43
N ALA A 247 21.56 3.07 9.49
CA ALA A 247 22.02 2.88 10.86
C ALA A 247 21.85 1.42 11.31
N VAL A 248 20.69 0.80 11.02
CA VAL A 248 20.45 -0.62 11.31
C VAL A 248 21.42 -1.52 10.54
N GLU A 249 21.73 -1.21 9.27
CA GLU A 249 22.73 -1.94 8.49
C GLU A 249 24.13 -1.83 9.10
N ALA A 250 24.52 -0.63 9.52
CA ALA A 250 25.81 -0.39 10.16
C ALA A 250 25.94 -1.20 11.47
N THR A 251 24.89 -1.18 12.30
CA THR A 251 24.84 -1.96 13.54
C THR A 251 24.83 -3.47 13.29
N ALA A 252 24.09 -3.95 12.29
CA ALA A 252 24.09 -5.36 11.89
C ALA A 252 25.47 -5.82 11.41
N ARG A 253 26.20 -4.96 10.70
CA ARG A 253 27.57 -5.23 10.27
C ARG A 253 28.54 -5.30 11.44
N GLU A 254 28.42 -4.40 12.41
CA GLU A 254 29.29 -4.32 13.58
C GLU A 254 29.07 -5.50 14.55
N THR A 255 27.81 -5.83 14.82
CA THR A 255 27.43 -6.93 15.72
C THR A 255 27.48 -8.30 15.05
N GLY A 256 27.44 -8.36 13.72
CA GLY A 256 27.33 -9.61 12.96
C GLY A 256 25.92 -10.25 13.01
N ILE A 257 24.94 -9.56 13.59
CA ILE A 257 23.57 -10.04 13.76
C ILE A 257 22.74 -9.71 12.52
N ALA A 258 22.10 -10.73 11.94
CA ALA A 258 21.18 -10.54 10.83
C ALA A 258 19.79 -10.12 11.32
N VAL A 259 19.13 -9.23 10.58
CA VAL A 259 17.88 -8.58 10.99
C VAL A 259 16.71 -8.88 10.06
N MET A 260 15.51 -8.98 10.63
CA MET A 260 14.23 -9.00 9.94
C MET A 260 13.54 -7.65 10.12
N PHE A 261 13.08 -7.04 9.03
CA PHE A 261 12.33 -5.79 9.10
C PHE A 261 10.83 -6.05 9.22
N GLU A 262 10.16 -5.25 10.05
CA GLU A 262 8.71 -5.20 10.17
C GLU A 262 8.25 -3.81 10.60
N GLY A 263 6.94 -3.61 10.76
CA GLY A 263 6.35 -2.34 11.15
C GLY A 263 5.86 -1.56 9.94
N TYR A 264 6.17 -0.26 9.90
CA TYR A 264 5.64 0.64 8.89
C TYR A 264 6.50 0.63 7.61
N GLU A 265 5.83 0.67 6.45
CA GLU A 265 6.46 0.85 5.14
C GLU A 265 7.11 2.24 5.04
N PRO A 266 8.13 2.42 4.17
CA PRO A 266 8.62 3.76 3.85
C PRO A 266 7.47 4.65 3.34
N PRO A 267 7.49 5.96 3.65
CA PRO A 267 6.49 6.88 3.13
C PRO A 267 6.52 6.90 1.59
N ASP A 268 5.37 7.14 0.96
CA ASP A 268 5.29 7.23 -0.50
C ASP A 268 6.30 8.26 -1.02
N ASP A 269 7.08 7.87 -2.03
CA ASP A 269 8.08 8.74 -2.64
C ASP A 269 8.39 8.25 -4.05
N HIS A 270 8.36 9.14 -5.05
CA HIS A 270 8.62 8.79 -6.44
C HIS A 270 10.06 8.32 -6.70
N ARG A 271 11.00 8.56 -5.78
CA ARG A 271 12.39 8.07 -5.84
C ARG A 271 12.50 6.61 -5.39
N LEU A 272 11.43 6.02 -4.86
CA LEU A 272 11.32 4.59 -4.59
C LEU A 272 10.40 3.90 -5.60
N ARG A 273 10.74 2.65 -5.91
CA ARG A 273 9.91 1.68 -6.62
C ARG A 273 9.56 0.57 -5.63
N ARG A 274 8.32 0.10 -5.65
CA ARG A 274 7.82 -0.91 -4.71
C ARG A 274 7.16 -2.08 -5.42
N LEU A 275 7.48 -3.30 -5.01
CA LEU A 275 6.74 -4.51 -5.31
C LEU A 275 6.07 -4.96 -4.01
N VAL A 276 4.75 -5.12 -3.99
CA VAL A 276 4.03 -5.53 -2.78
C VAL A 276 3.22 -6.80 -3.03
N LEU A 277 3.33 -7.75 -2.11
CA LEU A 277 2.54 -8.97 -2.09
C LEU A 277 1.53 -8.91 -0.94
N GLU A 278 0.27 -9.13 -1.24
CA GLU A 278 -0.83 -9.07 -0.27
C GLU A 278 -1.85 -10.19 -0.53
N PRO A 279 -2.15 -11.05 0.46
CA PRO A 279 -3.11 -12.12 0.30
C PRO A 279 -4.54 -11.62 0.53
N GLU A 280 -5.39 -11.70 -0.49
CA GLU A 280 -6.84 -11.50 -0.39
C GLU A 280 -7.56 -12.88 -0.28
N PRO A 281 -8.85 -12.95 0.10
CA PRO A 281 -9.54 -14.24 0.20
C PRO A 281 -9.52 -15.03 -1.12
N GLY A 282 -8.70 -16.09 -1.16
CA GLY A 282 -8.57 -17.00 -2.31
C GLY A 282 -7.62 -16.54 -3.41
N VAL A 283 -6.98 -15.36 -3.29
CA VAL A 283 -6.07 -14.82 -4.31
C VAL A 283 -4.86 -14.13 -3.68
N LEU A 284 -3.73 -14.10 -4.40
CA LEU A 284 -2.55 -13.32 -4.02
C LEU A 284 -2.47 -12.09 -4.92
N LYS A 285 -2.64 -10.91 -4.34
CA LYS A 285 -2.48 -9.64 -5.04
C LYS A 285 -1.02 -9.24 -5.11
N VAL A 286 -0.59 -8.88 -6.31
CA VAL A 286 0.77 -8.44 -6.60
C VAL A 286 0.72 -7.01 -7.14
N TRP A 287 1.22 -6.07 -6.37
CA TRP A 287 1.42 -4.69 -6.80
C TRP A 287 2.77 -4.59 -7.49
N LEU A 288 2.76 -4.37 -8.80
CA LEU A 288 3.99 -4.21 -9.57
C LEU A 288 4.61 -2.82 -9.35
N PRO A 289 5.94 -2.71 -9.46
CA PRO A 289 6.61 -1.41 -9.44
C PRO A 289 6.15 -0.49 -10.56
N ASP A 290 6.12 0.81 -10.27
CA ASP A 290 5.95 1.84 -11.30
C ASP A 290 7.06 1.68 -12.36
N SER A 291 6.68 1.70 -13.64
CA SER A 291 7.60 1.52 -14.76
C SER A 291 7.45 2.64 -15.79
N LEU A 292 8.57 3.04 -16.37
CA LEU A 292 8.61 4.02 -17.46
C LEU A 292 8.62 3.27 -18.79
N GLY A 293 7.48 3.32 -19.48
CA GLY A 293 7.34 2.78 -20.83
C GLY A 293 6.82 1.34 -20.88
N TRP A 294 6.29 1.00 -22.05
CA TRP A 294 5.60 -0.24 -22.33
C TRP A 294 6.49 -1.49 -22.15
N THR A 295 7.71 -1.47 -22.69
CA THR A 295 8.59 -2.65 -22.69
C THR A 295 8.88 -3.15 -21.28
N VAL A 296 9.25 -2.23 -20.37
CA VAL A 296 9.56 -2.58 -18.97
C VAL A 296 8.30 -3.10 -18.25
N SER A 297 7.14 -2.46 -18.47
CA SER A 297 5.88 -2.92 -17.89
C SER A 297 5.51 -4.33 -18.36
N ALA A 298 5.64 -4.61 -19.67
CA ALA A 298 5.36 -5.93 -20.24
C ALA A 298 6.32 -7.01 -19.70
N GLU A 299 7.61 -6.69 -19.53
CA GLU A 299 8.61 -7.59 -18.94
C GLU A 299 8.31 -7.88 -17.46
N LEU A 300 7.90 -6.87 -16.68
CA LEU A 300 7.49 -7.04 -15.28
C LEU A 300 6.27 -7.97 -15.17
N VAL A 301 5.24 -7.75 -16.01
CA VAL A 301 4.07 -8.63 -16.08
C VAL A 301 4.48 -10.05 -16.46
N ALA A 302 5.25 -10.23 -17.54
CA ALA A 302 5.70 -11.55 -17.98
C ALA A 302 6.51 -12.29 -16.90
N THR A 303 7.43 -11.58 -16.23
CA THR A 303 8.24 -12.14 -15.14
C THR A 303 7.36 -12.57 -13.97
N THR A 304 6.39 -11.75 -13.58
CA THR A 304 5.49 -12.03 -12.45
C THR A 304 4.66 -13.29 -12.69
N TYR A 305 4.08 -13.43 -13.90
CA TYR A 305 3.36 -14.65 -14.27
C TYR A 305 4.29 -15.87 -14.32
N GLY A 306 5.51 -15.72 -14.84
CA GLY A 306 6.49 -16.80 -14.90
C GLY A 306 6.93 -17.29 -13.51
N GLU A 307 7.19 -16.38 -12.57
CA GLU A 307 7.52 -16.76 -11.18
C GLU A 307 6.31 -17.36 -10.46
N ALA A 308 5.10 -16.82 -10.66
CA ALA A 308 3.87 -17.39 -10.11
C ALA A 308 3.67 -18.84 -10.59
N GLU A 309 3.85 -19.11 -11.88
CA GLU A 309 3.72 -20.46 -12.43
C GLU A 309 4.75 -21.44 -11.85
N ARG A 310 6.00 -21.02 -11.65
CA ARG A 310 7.04 -21.85 -11.00
C ARG A 310 6.70 -22.21 -9.56
N LEU A 311 5.94 -21.36 -8.87
CA LEU A 311 5.42 -21.62 -7.52
C LEU A 311 4.11 -22.41 -7.53
N GLY A 312 3.59 -22.78 -8.71
CA GLY A 312 2.31 -23.49 -8.86
C GLY A 312 1.07 -22.60 -8.74
N LEU A 313 1.24 -21.27 -8.72
CA LEU A 313 0.15 -20.30 -8.73
C LEU A 313 -0.31 -20.03 -10.17
N ARG A 314 -1.59 -19.76 -10.35
CA ARG A 314 -2.17 -19.35 -11.65
C ARG A 314 -3.17 -18.21 -11.46
N ALA A 315 -3.28 -17.33 -12.44
CA ALA A 315 -4.29 -16.29 -12.52
C ALA A 315 -5.63 -16.86 -13.06
N GLU A 316 -6.07 -17.98 -12.50
CA GLU A 316 -7.36 -18.62 -12.80
C GLU A 316 -7.79 -19.53 -11.64
N ARG A 317 -9.09 -19.76 -11.52
CA ARG A 317 -9.71 -20.69 -10.58
C ARG A 317 -10.54 -21.72 -11.34
N ILE A 318 -10.51 -22.96 -10.88
CA ILE A 318 -11.39 -24.02 -11.36
C ILE A 318 -12.60 -24.09 -10.42
N ILE A 319 -13.80 -23.87 -10.94
CA ILE A 319 -15.05 -24.03 -10.18
C ILE A 319 -15.51 -25.49 -10.21
N GLY A 320 -16.44 -25.87 -9.34
CA GLY A 320 -16.89 -27.28 -9.19
C GLY A 320 -17.39 -27.95 -10.47
N GLU A 321 -17.84 -27.16 -11.45
CA GLU A 321 -18.23 -27.58 -12.80
C GLU A 321 -17.03 -27.96 -13.72
N GLY A 322 -15.79 -27.81 -13.25
CA GLY A 322 -14.57 -28.03 -14.03
C GLY A 322 -14.19 -26.86 -14.97
N ARG A 323 -15.01 -25.80 -15.05
CA ARG A 323 -14.71 -24.61 -15.84
C ARG A 323 -13.62 -23.77 -15.19
N ARG A 324 -12.72 -23.25 -16.02
CA ARG A 324 -11.73 -22.23 -15.64
C ARG A 324 -12.36 -20.86 -15.72
N VAL A 325 -12.28 -20.12 -14.63
CA VAL A 325 -12.74 -18.74 -14.53
C VAL A 325 -11.56 -17.90 -14.04
N PRO A 326 -11.58 -16.57 -14.26
CA PRO A 326 -10.64 -15.68 -13.60
C PRO A 326 -10.59 -15.92 -12.09
N PRO A 327 -9.45 -15.62 -11.44
CA PRO A 327 -9.19 -16.03 -10.05
C PRO A 327 -10.13 -15.32 -9.05
N GLY A 328 -10.77 -14.22 -9.48
CA GLY A 328 -11.37 -13.22 -8.62
C GLY A 328 -10.37 -12.11 -8.32
N GLY A 329 -10.84 -10.90 -8.08
CA GLY A 329 -9.98 -9.71 -7.93
C GLY A 329 -9.74 -8.96 -9.24
N GLY A 330 -9.51 -7.65 -9.12
CA GLY A 330 -9.28 -6.76 -10.26
C GLY A 330 -7.80 -6.74 -10.71
N ALA A 331 -7.58 -6.41 -11.97
CA ALA A 331 -6.29 -6.05 -12.54
C ALA A 331 -6.23 -4.53 -12.73
N GLU A 332 -6.12 -3.80 -11.62
CA GLU A 332 -6.12 -2.34 -11.64
C GLU A 332 -4.93 -1.78 -12.44
N LEU A 333 -5.20 -0.89 -13.40
CA LEU A 333 -4.16 -0.16 -14.13
C LEU A 333 -4.00 1.23 -13.53
N ILE A 334 -2.81 1.50 -12.99
CA ILE A 334 -2.47 2.79 -12.38
C ILE A 334 -1.68 3.61 -13.39
N LEU A 335 -2.15 4.83 -13.64
CA LEU A 335 -1.63 5.72 -14.66
C LEU A 335 -1.17 7.02 -14.00
N GLY A 336 0.00 7.53 -14.39
CA GLY A 336 0.55 8.76 -13.86
C GLY A 336 1.88 9.14 -14.50
N GLY A 337 2.52 10.18 -13.97
CA GLY A 337 3.87 10.59 -14.33
C GLY A 337 4.95 9.88 -13.51
N GLU A 338 6.22 10.17 -13.80
CA GLU A 338 7.34 9.70 -12.97
C GLU A 338 7.27 10.27 -11.57
N SER A 339 6.99 11.57 -11.47
CA SER A 339 6.62 12.25 -10.24
C SER A 339 5.17 12.73 -10.31
N PRO A 340 4.54 13.09 -9.17
CA PRO A 340 3.24 13.74 -9.17
C PRO A 340 3.23 15.05 -9.96
N GLY A 341 4.37 15.76 -9.99
CA GLY A 341 4.55 16.95 -10.81
C GLY A 341 4.33 16.63 -12.28
N ASP A 342 4.98 15.57 -12.80
CA ASP A 342 4.95 15.16 -14.20
C ASP A 342 3.65 14.45 -14.62
N SER A 343 2.60 14.46 -13.78
CA SER A 343 1.36 13.78 -14.09
C SER A 343 0.70 14.36 -15.35
N PRO A 344 0.43 13.55 -16.39
CA PRO A 344 -0.21 14.04 -17.60
C PRO A 344 -1.64 14.54 -17.33
N PHE A 345 -2.30 14.01 -16.29
CA PHE A 345 -3.65 14.42 -15.91
C PHE A 345 -3.70 15.75 -15.15
N LEU A 346 -2.61 16.10 -14.44
CA LEU A 346 -2.49 17.39 -13.75
C LEU A 346 -2.02 18.50 -14.68
N HIS A 347 -1.06 18.19 -15.56
CA HIS A 347 -0.56 19.14 -16.57
C HIS A 347 -1.56 19.42 -17.69
N ARG A 348 -2.30 18.40 -18.12
CA ARG A 348 -3.27 18.48 -19.21
C ARG A 348 -4.62 17.93 -18.76
N PRO A 349 -5.39 18.69 -17.97
CA PRO A 349 -6.70 18.28 -17.49
C PRO A 349 -7.68 17.85 -18.60
N GLU A 350 -7.50 18.38 -19.82
CA GLU A 350 -8.28 17.98 -20.98
C GLU A 350 -8.08 16.51 -21.36
N LEU A 351 -6.93 15.90 -21.03
CA LEU A 351 -6.71 14.46 -21.21
C LEU A 351 -7.55 13.63 -20.24
N LEU A 352 -7.67 14.07 -18.99
CA LEU A 352 -8.53 13.41 -18.01
C LEU A 352 -10.01 13.51 -18.43
N ARG A 353 -10.44 14.69 -18.89
CA ARG A 353 -11.76 14.89 -19.49
C ARG A 353 -11.98 13.92 -20.66
N ALA A 354 -11.05 13.90 -21.62
CA ALA A 354 -11.12 13.05 -22.79
C ALA A 354 -11.18 11.57 -22.44
N LEU A 355 -10.40 11.12 -21.46
CA LEU A 355 -10.42 9.76 -20.94
C LEU A 355 -11.81 9.40 -20.42
N ILE A 356 -12.38 10.22 -19.52
CA ILE A 356 -13.69 9.98 -18.91
C ILE A 356 -14.78 9.93 -19.98
N VAL A 357 -14.79 10.89 -20.90
CA VAL A 357 -15.78 10.95 -21.99
C VAL A 357 -15.67 9.73 -22.89
N TYR A 358 -14.45 9.40 -23.36
CA TYR A 358 -14.25 8.26 -24.24
C TYR A 358 -14.67 6.95 -23.58
N TRP A 359 -14.30 6.75 -22.31
CA TRP A 359 -14.68 5.55 -21.54
C TRP A 359 -16.20 5.43 -21.35
N GLN A 360 -16.87 6.55 -21.05
CA GLN A 360 -18.33 6.57 -20.88
C GLN A 360 -19.04 6.30 -22.20
N ARG A 361 -18.51 6.79 -23.33
CA ARG A 361 -19.10 6.57 -24.65
C ARG A 361 -18.90 5.15 -25.19
N HIS A 362 -17.99 4.37 -24.61
CA HIS A 362 -17.69 3.01 -25.06
C HIS A 362 -17.84 1.99 -23.93
N PRO A 363 -19.07 1.50 -23.67
CA PRO A 363 -19.32 0.51 -22.61
C PRO A 363 -18.52 -0.78 -22.76
N SER A 364 -17.98 -1.10 -23.95
CA SER A 364 -17.07 -2.23 -24.11
C SER A 364 -15.81 -2.12 -23.25
N LEU A 365 -15.28 -0.92 -23.00
CA LEU A 365 -14.11 -0.73 -22.12
C LEU A 365 -14.44 -1.06 -20.65
N SER A 366 -15.69 -0.91 -20.26
CA SER A 366 -16.18 -1.27 -18.93
C SER A 366 -16.52 -2.74 -18.84
N TYR A 367 -17.33 -3.27 -19.76
CA TYR A 367 -17.97 -4.58 -19.57
C TYR A 367 -17.17 -5.74 -20.17
N LEU A 368 -16.45 -5.53 -21.28
CA LEU A 368 -15.70 -6.62 -21.92
C LEU A 368 -14.57 -7.14 -21.02
N PHE A 369 -13.91 -6.23 -20.31
CA PHE A 369 -12.75 -6.52 -19.47
C PHE A 369 -13.10 -6.70 -17.99
N ALA A 370 -14.26 -6.22 -17.52
CA ALA A 370 -14.66 -6.34 -16.12
C ALA A 370 -15.06 -7.76 -15.74
N GLY A 371 -15.03 -8.04 -14.43
CA GLY A 371 -15.50 -9.29 -13.86
C GLY A 371 -16.98 -9.58 -14.14
N ARG A 372 -17.44 -10.76 -13.69
CA ARG A 372 -18.82 -11.24 -13.98
C ARG A 372 -19.92 -10.34 -13.41
N LEU A 373 -19.61 -9.49 -12.44
CA LEU A 373 -20.54 -8.62 -11.73
C LEU A 373 -20.52 -7.23 -12.39
N VAL A 374 -21.43 -6.98 -13.34
CA VAL A 374 -21.59 -5.69 -14.01
C VAL A 374 -22.83 -4.99 -13.46
N GLY A 375 -22.71 -3.71 -13.09
CA GLY A 375 -23.81 -2.93 -12.53
C GLY A 375 -23.37 -2.02 -11.37
N PRO A 376 -24.32 -1.26 -10.78
CA PRO A 376 -24.06 -0.30 -9.71
C PRO A 376 -23.40 -0.90 -8.46
N ASP A 377 -23.72 -2.17 -8.15
CA ASP A 377 -23.12 -2.90 -7.04
C ASP A 377 -21.88 -3.71 -7.42
N GLY A 378 -21.46 -3.62 -8.67
CA GLY A 378 -20.24 -4.22 -9.17
C GLY A 378 -18.96 -3.70 -8.46
N PRO A 379 -17.81 -4.30 -8.78
CA PRO A 379 -16.51 -3.90 -8.24
C PRO A 379 -15.93 -2.63 -8.89
N ALA A 380 -16.54 -2.18 -9.98
CA ALA A 380 -16.13 -1.04 -10.80
C ALA A 380 -17.35 -0.42 -11.53
N PRO A 381 -18.36 0.10 -10.82
CA PRO A 381 -19.54 0.68 -11.46
C PRO A 381 -19.17 1.92 -12.29
N ARG A 382 -19.91 2.09 -13.39
CA ARG A 382 -19.78 3.26 -14.25
C ARG A 382 -20.52 4.46 -13.64
N PRO A 383 -20.14 5.70 -14.00
CA PRO A 383 -20.85 6.89 -13.52
C PRO A 383 -22.33 6.96 -13.93
N ASP A 384 -22.70 6.34 -15.06
CA ASP A 384 -24.07 6.28 -15.60
C ASP A 384 -24.88 5.07 -15.10
N GLU A 385 -24.35 4.28 -14.16
CA GLU A 385 -25.08 3.20 -13.48
C GLU A 385 -25.57 3.61 -12.08
N GLY A 386 -25.17 4.80 -11.61
CA GLY A 386 -25.54 5.32 -10.30
C GLY A 386 -26.88 6.04 -10.30
N ARG A 387 -26.90 7.27 -9.75
CA ARG A 387 -28.11 8.10 -9.70
C ARG A 387 -28.43 8.66 -11.09
N ASP A 388 -29.71 8.83 -11.40
CA ASP A 388 -30.17 9.37 -12.69
C ASP A 388 -29.59 10.75 -13.04
N ASP A 389 -29.32 11.58 -12.02
CA ASP A 389 -28.74 12.92 -12.17
C ASP A 389 -27.21 12.92 -12.28
N ALA A 390 -26.53 11.82 -11.92
CA ALA A 390 -25.07 11.76 -11.83
C ALA A 390 -24.40 12.06 -13.18
N LEU A 391 -24.95 11.53 -14.29
CA LEU A 391 -24.39 11.75 -15.61
C LEU A 391 -24.54 13.21 -16.07
N TYR A 392 -25.65 13.85 -15.71
CA TYR A 392 -25.87 15.27 -16.00
C TYR A 392 -24.91 16.16 -15.20
N GLU A 393 -24.75 15.90 -13.90
CA GLU A 393 -23.79 16.61 -13.06
C GLU A 393 -22.35 16.42 -13.54
N LEU A 394 -21.99 15.20 -13.95
CA LEU A 394 -20.69 14.89 -14.52
C LEU A 394 -20.44 15.66 -15.83
N ALA A 395 -21.43 15.72 -16.73
CA ALA A 395 -21.32 16.49 -17.96
C ALA A 395 -21.05 17.98 -17.67
N LEU A 396 -21.79 18.58 -16.74
CA LEU A 396 -21.56 19.96 -16.31
C LEU A 396 -20.16 20.17 -15.71
N ALA A 397 -19.68 19.23 -14.88
CA ALA A 397 -18.37 19.32 -14.27
C ALA A 397 -17.24 19.21 -15.33
N LEU A 398 -17.37 18.30 -16.29
CA LEU A 398 -16.42 18.11 -17.39
C LEU A 398 -16.31 19.35 -18.28
N ASP A 399 -17.41 20.08 -18.50
CA ASP A 399 -17.42 21.34 -19.26
C ASP A 399 -16.77 22.51 -18.51
N ARG A 400 -16.60 22.39 -17.19
CA ARG A 400 -15.91 23.37 -16.34
C ARG A 400 -14.43 23.06 -16.15
N ILE A 401 -13.94 21.93 -16.67
CA ILE A 401 -12.52 21.61 -16.62
C ILE A 401 -11.76 22.64 -17.45
N PRO A 402 -10.87 23.44 -16.83
CA PRO A 402 -10.09 24.42 -17.56
C PRO A 402 -9.13 23.69 -18.51
N SER A 403 -8.96 24.26 -19.70
CA SER A 403 -8.02 23.76 -20.71
C SER A 403 -6.80 24.68 -20.79
N GLY A 404 -5.64 24.10 -21.12
CA GLY A 404 -4.39 24.85 -21.32
C GLY A 404 -3.44 24.81 -20.12
N GLU A 405 -2.29 25.47 -20.28
CA GLU A 405 -1.22 25.49 -19.28
C GLU A 405 -1.58 26.37 -18.07
N GLY A 406 -1.02 26.05 -16.90
CA GLY A 406 -1.18 26.85 -15.68
C GLY A 406 -2.45 26.56 -14.88
N VAL A 407 -3.20 25.51 -15.23
CA VAL A 407 -4.31 25.01 -14.39
C VAL A 407 -3.77 24.59 -13.03
N ARG A 408 -4.44 25.03 -11.96
CA ARG A 408 -4.09 24.60 -10.61
C ARG A 408 -4.39 23.09 -10.46
N PRO A 409 -3.43 22.26 -10.04
CA PRO A 409 -3.57 20.79 -10.00
C PRO A 409 -4.78 20.27 -9.21
N TRP A 410 -5.27 21.02 -8.23
CA TRP A 410 -6.43 20.64 -7.41
C TRP A 410 -7.79 20.86 -8.09
N VAL A 411 -7.86 21.65 -9.16
CA VAL A 411 -9.14 22.02 -9.80
C VAL A 411 -9.84 20.81 -10.41
N PRO A 412 -9.19 19.98 -11.26
CA PRO A 412 -9.83 18.79 -11.83
C PRO A 412 -10.30 17.81 -10.74
N ASP A 413 -9.50 17.67 -9.68
CA ASP A 413 -9.86 16.85 -8.52
C ASP A 413 -11.14 17.35 -7.82
N ARG A 414 -11.20 18.65 -7.48
CA ARG A 414 -12.37 19.23 -6.80
C ARG A 414 -13.65 19.10 -7.63
N LEU A 415 -13.54 19.21 -8.95
CA LEU A 415 -14.69 19.14 -9.86
C LEU A 415 -15.25 17.72 -9.98
N LEU A 416 -14.38 16.70 -10.01
CA LEU A 416 -14.76 15.34 -10.40
C LEU A 416 -14.86 14.34 -9.25
N ARG A 417 -14.12 14.55 -8.14
CA ARG A 417 -13.93 13.54 -7.08
C ARG A 417 -15.22 12.96 -6.51
N HIS A 418 -16.25 13.78 -6.34
CA HIS A 418 -17.53 13.35 -5.77
C HIS A 418 -18.47 12.71 -6.82
N LEU A 419 -18.20 12.92 -8.11
CA LEU A 419 -18.99 12.41 -9.23
C LEU A 419 -18.44 11.09 -9.76
N LEU A 420 -17.15 10.84 -9.57
CA LEU A 420 -16.50 9.56 -9.87
C LEU A 420 -16.37 8.71 -8.60
N ALA A 421 -17.54 8.32 -8.10
CA ALA A 421 -17.71 7.45 -6.94
C ALA A 421 -18.79 6.41 -7.24
N ASP A 422 -18.84 5.34 -6.45
CA ASP A 422 -19.98 4.42 -6.49
C ASP A 422 -21.26 5.09 -5.95
N PRO A 423 -22.44 4.44 -6.05
CA PRO A 423 -23.69 4.99 -5.53
C PRO A 423 -23.68 5.33 -4.01
N ALA A 424 -22.78 4.73 -3.24
CA ALA A 424 -22.59 5.00 -1.82
C ALA A 424 -21.56 6.12 -1.54
N GLY A 425 -21.00 6.75 -2.57
CA GLY A 425 -19.99 7.80 -2.47
C GLY A 425 -18.56 7.29 -2.24
N ASN A 426 -18.31 6.00 -2.40
CA ASN A 426 -16.99 5.39 -2.29
C ASN A 426 -16.23 5.45 -3.63
N MET A 427 -15.35 6.45 -3.73
CA MET A 427 -14.40 6.61 -4.83
C MET A 427 -13.49 5.40 -5.07
N LYS A 428 -13.18 4.57 -4.05
CA LYS A 428 -12.32 3.40 -4.25
C LYS A 428 -12.99 2.30 -5.06
N ARG A 429 -14.32 2.35 -5.20
CA ARG A 429 -15.09 1.41 -6.01
C ARG A 429 -15.31 1.90 -7.43
N ALA A 430 -15.23 3.21 -7.71
CA ALA A 430 -15.47 3.75 -9.05
C ALA A 430 -14.59 3.12 -10.14
N GLU A 431 -15.13 2.97 -11.35
CA GLU A 431 -14.39 2.49 -12.51
C GLU A 431 -13.12 3.32 -12.81
N ILE A 432 -13.25 4.65 -12.83
CA ILE A 432 -12.13 5.60 -12.96
C ILE A 432 -11.93 6.26 -11.60
N ARG A 433 -10.87 5.87 -10.88
CA ARG A 433 -10.57 6.43 -9.56
C ARG A 433 -9.61 7.60 -9.65
N MET A 434 -9.96 8.64 -8.89
CA MET A 434 -9.16 9.85 -8.74
C MET A 434 -8.70 10.08 -7.30
N ASP A 435 -8.85 9.09 -6.42
CA ASP A 435 -8.45 9.22 -5.02
C ASP A 435 -6.94 9.48 -4.85
N LEU A 436 -6.13 8.97 -5.80
CA LEU A 436 -4.68 9.14 -5.87
C LEU A 436 -4.24 10.34 -6.75
N LEU A 437 -5.16 11.15 -7.29
CA LEU A 437 -4.80 12.26 -8.17
C LEU A 437 -4.28 13.45 -7.36
N TYR A 438 -5.17 14.12 -6.62
CA TYR A 438 -4.80 15.28 -5.80
C TYR A 438 -5.67 15.36 -4.53
N ALA A 439 -5.36 14.57 -3.50
CA ALA A 439 -6.13 14.56 -2.27
C ALA A 439 -6.06 15.93 -1.52
N PRO A 440 -7.21 16.45 -1.04
CA PRO A 440 -7.27 17.74 -0.36
C PRO A 440 -6.76 17.69 1.07
N ASP A 441 -7.06 16.59 1.75
CA ASP A 441 -6.95 16.34 3.18
C ASP A 441 -5.56 15.87 3.57
N ARG A 442 -4.89 15.15 2.65
CA ARG A 442 -3.55 14.58 2.88
C ARG A 442 -2.58 14.96 1.78
N PRO A 443 -1.61 15.85 2.05
CA PRO A 443 -0.56 16.20 1.10
C PRO A 443 0.28 14.98 0.65
N SER A 444 0.40 13.95 1.49
CA SER A 444 1.06 12.69 1.16
C SER A 444 0.33 11.89 0.06
N MET A 445 -0.96 12.13 -0.13
CA MET A 445 -1.82 11.41 -1.08
C MET A 445 -2.01 12.15 -2.42
N ARG A 446 -1.23 13.22 -2.66
CA ARG A 446 -1.21 13.94 -3.94
C ARG A 446 -0.26 13.28 -4.92
N LEU A 447 -0.59 12.07 -5.35
CA LEU A 447 0.32 11.23 -6.14
C LEU A 447 0.28 11.51 -7.65
N GLY A 448 -0.70 12.30 -8.12
CA GLY A 448 -0.85 12.59 -9.55
C GLY A 448 -1.26 11.36 -10.36
N LYS A 449 -1.89 10.36 -9.74
CA LYS A 449 -2.23 9.08 -10.37
C LYS A 449 -3.75 8.90 -10.51
N THR A 450 -4.17 8.27 -11.60
CA THR A 450 -5.55 7.81 -11.86
C THR A 450 -5.54 6.29 -11.95
N VAL A 451 -6.57 5.62 -11.46
CA VAL A 451 -6.67 4.15 -11.49
C VAL A 451 -7.86 3.71 -12.32
N LEU A 452 -7.66 2.76 -13.22
CA LEU A 452 -8.73 2.10 -13.97
C LEU A 452 -9.01 0.73 -13.36
N ARG A 453 -10.25 0.50 -12.91
CA ARG A 453 -10.67 -0.72 -12.23
C ARG A 453 -11.42 -1.73 -13.10
N SER A 454 -11.82 -1.36 -14.32
CA SER A 454 -12.67 -2.19 -15.18
C SER A 454 -11.98 -3.38 -15.83
N PHE A 455 -10.82 -3.79 -15.32
CA PHE A 455 -10.06 -4.92 -15.82
C PHE A 455 -10.05 -6.00 -14.76
N GLU A 456 -10.39 -7.22 -15.15
CA GLU A 456 -10.17 -8.43 -14.37
C GLU A 456 -8.83 -9.06 -14.75
N ALA A 457 -8.21 -9.77 -13.80
CA ALA A 457 -7.01 -10.55 -14.07
C ALA A 457 -7.28 -11.63 -15.13
N VAL A 458 -6.35 -11.77 -16.07
CA VAL A 458 -6.41 -12.74 -17.17
C VAL A 458 -5.39 -13.87 -16.96
N PRO A 459 -5.57 -15.06 -17.57
CA PRO A 459 -4.76 -16.24 -17.22
C PRO A 459 -3.30 -16.15 -17.66
N ASP A 460 -2.99 -15.36 -18.69
CA ASP A 460 -1.67 -15.29 -19.29
C ASP A 460 -1.13 -13.86 -19.39
N ALA A 461 0.19 -13.77 -19.34
CA ALA A 461 0.89 -12.48 -19.37
C ALA A 461 0.69 -11.69 -20.66
N ARG A 462 0.46 -12.35 -21.81
CA ARG A 462 0.29 -11.64 -23.08
C ARG A 462 -1.05 -10.93 -23.11
N SER A 463 -2.12 -11.58 -22.66
CA SER A 463 -3.44 -10.97 -22.50
C SER A 463 -3.41 -9.82 -21.50
N ALA A 464 -2.69 -9.96 -20.37
CA ALA A 464 -2.56 -8.89 -19.38
C ALA A 464 -1.78 -7.70 -19.96
N GLY A 465 -0.74 -8.00 -20.75
CA GLY A 465 -0.05 -7.02 -21.56
C GLY A 465 -0.99 -6.32 -22.55
N LEU A 466 -1.81 -7.04 -23.30
CA LEU A 466 -2.74 -6.45 -24.27
C LEU A 466 -3.73 -5.47 -23.64
N GLN A 467 -4.25 -5.75 -22.45
CA GLN A 467 -5.08 -4.81 -21.69
C GLN A 467 -4.30 -3.51 -21.41
N SER A 468 -3.07 -3.63 -20.92
CA SER A 468 -2.20 -2.48 -20.65
C SER A 468 -1.83 -1.70 -21.91
N LEU A 469 -1.56 -2.40 -23.02
CA LEU A 469 -1.24 -1.80 -24.33
C LEU A 469 -2.44 -1.03 -24.90
N LEU A 470 -3.65 -1.59 -24.80
CA LEU A 470 -4.89 -0.92 -25.19
C LEU A 470 -5.04 0.42 -24.46
N VAL A 471 -4.84 0.43 -23.15
CA VAL A 471 -4.95 1.67 -22.35
C VAL A 471 -3.88 2.68 -22.73
N VAL A 472 -2.62 2.26 -22.86
CA VAL A 472 -1.52 3.18 -23.22
C VAL A 472 -1.70 3.77 -24.61
N THR A 473 -2.11 2.96 -25.60
CA THR A 473 -2.37 3.44 -26.98
C THR A 473 -3.57 4.39 -27.02
N LEU A 474 -4.63 4.11 -26.26
CA LEU A 474 -5.78 5.00 -26.12
C LEU A 474 -5.38 6.34 -25.52
N LEU A 475 -4.64 6.36 -24.41
CA LEU A 475 -4.12 7.59 -23.82
C LEU A 475 -3.24 8.37 -24.80
N ALA A 476 -2.39 7.68 -25.56
CA ALA A 476 -1.54 8.31 -26.58
C ALA A 476 -2.35 8.91 -27.74
N ALA A 477 -3.47 8.29 -28.13
CA ALA A 477 -4.41 8.82 -29.12
C ALA A 477 -5.15 10.05 -28.58
N LEU A 478 -5.73 9.95 -27.37
CA LEU A 478 -6.45 11.03 -26.71
C LEU A 478 -5.54 12.22 -26.36
N ALA A 479 -4.26 11.99 -26.05
CA ALA A 479 -3.30 13.06 -25.80
C ALA A 479 -3.00 13.90 -27.06
N ARG A 480 -3.05 13.28 -28.25
CA ARG A 480 -2.90 13.96 -29.55
C ARG A 480 -4.18 14.65 -29.98
N LYS A 481 -5.31 13.97 -29.83
CA LYS A 481 -6.64 14.47 -30.21
C LYS A 481 -7.62 14.20 -29.06
N PRO A 482 -7.71 15.10 -28.07
CA PRO A 482 -8.63 14.93 -26.95
C PRO A 482 -10.07 14.80 -27.42
N GLU A 483 -10.84 13.92 -26.78
CA GLU A 483 -12.26 13.76 -27.05
C GLU A 483 -13.04 14.96 -26.48
N VAL A 484 -13.69 15.72 -27.36
CA VAL A 484 -14.42 16.95 -27.01
C VAL A 484 -15.94 16.74 -26.97
N GLY A 485 -16.45 15.63 -27.52
CA GLY A 485 -17.88 15.36 -27.60
C GLY A 485 -18.59 15.29 -26.24
N PRO A 486 -19.93 15.38 -26.22
CA PRO A 486 -20.72 15.19 -25.00
C PRO A 486 -20.74 13.72 -24.58
N LEU A 487 -21.08 13.48 -23.31
CA LEU A 487 -21.43 12.15 -22.82
C LEU A 487 -22.67 11.61 -23.55
N ILE A 488 -22.76 10.29 -23.72
CA ILE A 488 -23.94 9.64 -24.31
C ILE A 488 -24.87 9.23 -23.18
N ASN A 489 -26.09 9.74 -23.15
CA ASN A 489 -27.11 9.23 -22.24
C ASN A 489 -27.64 7.89 -22.76
N TRP A 490 -27.07 6.78 -22.28
CA TRP A 490 -27.48 5.44 -22.69
C TRP A 490 -28.84 5.04 -22.13
N GLY A 491 -29.20 5.49 -20.91
CA GLY A 491 -30.40 5.05 -20.21
C GLY A 491 -30.53 3.53 -20.19
N ASP A 492 -31.74 3.02 -20.41
CA ASP A 492 -32.04 1.58 -20.47
C ASP A 492 -31.22 0.84 -21.54
N ALA A 493 -30.83 1.54 -22.62
CA ALA A 493 -30.04 0.94 -23.69
C ALA A 493 -28.65 0.49 -23.23
N LEU A 494 -28.14 0.99 -22.09
CA LEU A 494 -26.86 0.56 -21.54
C LEU A 494 -26.86 -0.94 -21.25
N HIS A 495 -27.81 -1.40 -20.44
CA HIS A 495 -27.90 -2.81 -20.06
C HIS A 495 -28.56 -3.66 -21.15
N ASP A 496 -29.55 -3.13 -21.88
CA ASP A 496 -30.20 -3.88 -22.97
C ASP A 496 -29.24 -4.25 -24.10
N ARG A 497 -28.30 -3.36 -24.42
CA ARG A 497 -27.35 -3.58 -25.52
C ARG A 497 -26.06 -4.22 -25.04
N PHE A 498 -25.44 -3.64 -24.02
CA PHE A 498 -24.05 -3.95 -23.70
C PHE A 498 -23.90 -5.14 -22.76
N MET A 499 -24.98 -5.79 -22.34
CA MET A 499 -24.88 -7.13 -21.72
C MET A 499 -24.61 -8.23 -22.76
N LEU A 500 -24.80 -7.94 -24.05
CA LEU A 500 -24.68 -8.92 -25.13
C LEU A 500 -23.26 -8.92 -25.76
N PRO A 501 -22.61 -10.09 -25.91
CA PRO A 501 -21.25 -10.21 -26.43
C PRO A 501 -21.04 -9.56 -27.80
N ARG A 502 -22.05 -9.69 -28.68
CA ARG A 502 -21.99 -9.16 -30.05
C ARG A 502 -21.88 -7.64 -30.07
N LEU A 503 -22.72 -6.95 -29.29
CA LEU A 503 -22.78 -5.48 -29.29
C LEU A 503 -21.56 -4.88 -28.60
N LEU A 504 -21.06 -5.54 -27.55
CA LEU A 504 -19.77 -5.21 -26.95
C LEU A 504 -18.62 -5.33 -27.96
N TRP A 505 -18.59 -6.39 -28.76
CA TRP A 505 -17.57 -6.59 -29.76
C TRP A 505 -17.66 -5.59 -30.93
N GLU A 506 -18.88 -5.20 -31.33
CA GLU A 506 -19.08 -4.16 -32.33
C GLU A 506 -18.59 -2.79 -31.83
N ASP A 507 -18.90 -2.42 -30.59
CA ASP A 507 -18.38 -1.20 -29.95
C ASP A 507 -16.85 -1.23 -29.81
N PHE A 508 -16.30 -2.36 -29.36
CA PHE A 508 -14.85 -2.50 -29.20
C PHE A 508 -14.10 -2.38 -30.54
N ARG A 509 -14.63 -2.95 -31.63
CA ARG A 509 -14.04 -2.77 -32.97
C ARG A 509 -14.07 -1.33 -33.45
N ALA A 510 -15.05 -0.53 -33.03
CA ALA A 510 -15.04 0.90 -33.32
C ALA A 510 -13.84 1.58 -32.64
N ILE A 511 -13.51 1.21 -31.39
CA ILE A 511 -12.31 1.68 -30.69
C ILE A 511 -11.03 1.29 -31.45
N LEU A 512 -10.93 0.03 -31.88
CA LEU A 512 -9.76 -0.42 -32.66
C LEU A 512 -9.61 0.35 -33.98
N ALA A 513 -10.73 0.68 -34.64
CA ALA A 513 -10.73 1.50 -35.84
C ALA A 513 -10.30 2.95 -35.55
N ASP A 514 -10.77 3.55 -34.46
CA ASP A 514 -10.34 4.88 -34.01
C ASP A 514 -8.83 4.91 -33.73
N LEU A 515 -8.31 3.90 -33.03
CA LEU A 515 -6.88 3.76 -32.74
C LEU A 515 -6.06 3.58 -34.02
N ALA A 516 -6.52 2.76 -34.95
CA ALA A 516 -5.89 2.59 -36.25
C ALA A 516 -5.86 3.91 -37.04
N ALA A 517 -6.96 4.67 -37.05
CA ALA A 517 -7.04 5.99 -37.66
C ALA A 517 -6.11 7.03 -36.98
N ALA A 518 -5.87 6.88 -35.67
CA ALA A 518 -4.91 7.69 -34.92
C ALA A 518 -3.43 7.25 -35.10
N GLY A 519 -3.18 6.19 -35.86
CA GLY A 519 -1.84 5.66 -36.14
C GLY A 519 -1.34 4.60 -35.17
N TYR A 520 -2.23 3.99 -34.38
CA TYR A 520 -1.94 2.92 -33.42
C TYR A 520 -2.75 1.65 -33.76
N PRO A 521 -2.47 0.96 -34.88
CA PRO A 521 -3.25 -0.19 -35.28
C PRO A 521 -3.06 -1.36 -34.30
N LEU A 522 -4.16 -1.80 -33.70
CA LEU A 522 -4.25 -3.02 -32.92
C LEU A 522 -5.15 -4.01 -33.67
N GLN A 523 -4.78 -5.30 -33.68
CA GLN A 523 -5.49 -6.31 -34.45
C GLN A 523 -6.64 -6.92 -33.67
N ASP A 524 -7.80 -7.09 -34.31
CA ASP A 524 -8.99 -7.76 -33.76
C ASP A 524 -8.64 -9.14 -33.17
N GLU A 525 -7.80 -9.90 -33.87
CA GLU A 525 -7.43 -11.27 -33.52
C GLU A 525 -6.69 -11.36 -32.18
N TRP A 526 -6.02 -10.29 -31.74
CA TRP A 526 -5.31 -10.26 -30.45
C TRP A 526 -6.27 -10.29 -29.26
N PHE A 527 -7.48 -9.74 -29.42
CA PHE A 527 -8.47 -9.64 -28.34
C PHE A 527 -9.49 -10.78 -28.36
N ARG A 528 -9.57 -11.55 -29.45
CA ARG A 528 -10.49 -12.71 -29.56
C ARG A 528 -10.38 -13.69 -28.39
N PRO A 529 -9.18 -14.09 -27.91
CA PRO A 529 -9.07 -14.99 -26.76
C PRO A 529 -9.72 -14.43 -25.49
N ILE A 530 -9.62 -13.12 -25.25
CA ILE A 530 -10.22 -12.45 -24.08
C ILE A 530 -11.74 -12.51 -24.19
N VAL A 531 -12.29 -12.22 -25.37
CA VAL A 531 -13.74 -12.28 -25.64
C VAL A 531 -14.26 -13.71 -25.49
N ASP A 532 -13.56 -14.69 -26.03
CA ASP A 532 -13.98 -16.10 -26.00
C ASP A 532 -13.90 -16.68 -24.60
N GLN A 533 -12.91 -16.26 -23.80
CA GLN A 533 -12.85 -16.60 -22.38
C GLN A 533 -13.99 -15.96 -21.58
N ARG A 534 -14.31 -14.69 -21.86
CA ARG A 534 -15.39 -13.95 -21.19
C ARG A 534 -16.77 -14.51 -21.53
N PHE A 535 -16.97 -14.85 -22.81
CA PHE A 535 -18.22 -15.32 -23.39
C PHE A 535 -18.03 -16.67 -24.08
N PRO A 536 -17.78 -17.75 -23.32
CA PRO A 536 -17.60 -19.08 -23.88
C PRO A 536 -18.81 -19.52 -24.70
N ILE A 537 -18.52 -20.25 -25.78
CA ILE A 537 -19.53 -20.92 -26.59
C ILE A 537 -20.03 -22.14 -25.82
N LEU A 538 -21.34 -22.18 -25.56
CA LEU A 538 -22.03 -23.30 -24.92
C LEU A 538 -22.38 -24.41 -25.93
N GLY A 539 -22.58 -24.03 -27.19
CA GLY A 539 -22.82 -24.95 -28.29
C GLY A 539 -22.94 -24.21 -29.61
N SER A 540 -22.68 -24.91 -30.70
CA SER A 540 -22.89 -24.39 -32.06
C SER A 540 -23.60 -25.42 -32.92
N THR A 541 -24.38 -24.95 -33.89
CA THR A 541 -25.02 -25.80 -34.88
C THR A 541 -24.98 -25.12 -36.25
N GLN A 542 -24.85 -25.93 -37.30
CA GLN A 542 -24.89 -25.47 -38.68
C GLN A 542 -26.27 -25.78 -39.27
N LEU A 543 -26.97 -24.74 -39.72
CA LEU A 543 -28.27 -24.82 -40.37
C LEU A 543 -28.13 -24.34 -41.81
N GLY A 544 -27.77 -25.25 -42.71
CA GLY A 544 -27.44 -24.90 -44.11
C GLY A 544 -26.21 -24.02 -44.17
N ASP A 545 -26.35 -22.80 -44.69
CA ASP A 545 -25.27 -21.80 -44.78
C ASP A 545 -25.14 -20.91 -43.52
N VAL A 546 -26.00 -21.11 -42.51
CA VAL A 546 -26.02 -20.30 -41.28
C VAL A 546 -25.42 -21.09 -40.11
N THR A 547 -24.39 -20.53 -39.48
CA THR A 547 -23.88 -21.01 -38.20
C THR A 547 -24.59 -20.30 -37.05
N VAL A 548 -25.19 -21.06 -36.14
CA VAL A 548 -25.80 -20.54 -34.90
C VAL A 548 -24.91 -20.93 -33.73
N GLU A 549 -24.44 -19.94 -32.97
CA GLU A 549 -23.66 -20.15 -31.75
C GLU A 549 -24.44 -19.65 -30.54
N LEU A 550 -24.54 -20.51 -29.52
CA LEU A 550 -25.06 -20.14 -28.21
C LEU A 550 -23.87 -19.79 -27.31
N ARG A 551 -23.86 -18.59 -26.73
CA ARG A 551 -22.79 -18.08 -25.86
C ARG A 551 -23.35 -17.62 -24.53
N THR A 552 -22.53 -17.63 -23.49
CA THR A 552 -22.87 -16.91 -22.26
C THR A 552 -22.84 -15.40 -22.49
N ALA A 553 -23.60 -14.65 -21.71
CA ALA A 553 -23.65 -13.19 -21.71
C ALA A 553 -23.49 -12.65 -20.28
N HIS A 554 -23.39 -11.33 -20.13
CA HIS A 554 -23.40 -10.73 -18.80
C HIS A 554 -24.79 -10.82 -18.17
N GLU A 555 -24.81 -10.82 -16.84
CA GLU A 555 -26.00 -10.67 -16.02
C GLU A 555 -25.88 -9.35 -15.26
N PRO A 556 -26.87 -8.44 -15.34
CA PRO A 556 -26.84 -7.20 -14.59
C PRO A 556 -26.97 -7.49 -13.09
N TRP A 557 -26.20 -6.77 -12.28
CA TRP A 557 -26.31 -6.75 -10.83
C TRP A 557 -26.87 -5.39 -10.39
N PRO A 558 -28.20 -5.21 -10.44
CA PRO A 558 -28.84 -4.01 -9.91
C PRO A 558 -28.68 -3.96 -8.39
N LEU A 559 -28.75 -2.76 -7.83
CA LEU A 559 -28.87 -2.58 -6.38
C LEU A 559 -30.06 -3.42 -5.88
N PRO A 560 -29.92 -4.24 -4.83
CA PRO A 560 -31.08 -4.78 -4.15
C PRO A 560 -31.88 -3.59 -3.62
N ALA A 561 -33.09 -3.42 -4.16
CA ALA A 561 -34.03 -2.36 -3.82
C ALA A 561 -34.39 -2.34 -2.32
#